data_AF-A0A2W4I6M8-F1
#
_entry.id   AF-A0A2W4I6M8-F1
#
_cell.length_a   1.000
_cell.length_b   1.000
_cell.length_c   1.000
_cell.angle_alpha   90.00
_cell.angle_beta   90.00
_cell.angle_gamma   90.00
#
_symmetry.space_group_name_H-M   'P 1'
#
loop_
_entity.id
_entity.type
_entity.pdbx_description
1 polymer ?
#
loop_
_entity_poly.entity_id
_entity_poly.type
_entity_poly.pdbx_seq_one_letter_code
_entity_poly.pdbx_strand_id
1 'polypeptide(L)'
;MSLSQEPAFSYLKDNFVVGYKDITGASYAGVSGVHMPSGNAVSTTNGAGPHNLQTFVLAPDGTVMTCLPGYWAPQDLVSELKLGQDIYKVYSDKYLSKAEKAARFRQMQQDHFRTHSPQEQRRSRMQGFDMKYEAKNRLQTSDCILDSRMASVVLQKGMKAPPGAFKTTDQIMHDRMSQRPFINYQNFDVVAYTDYGRPFYNKNEDQRTASGEVNKDLAKAQPLMGNVNEMPGAAKRARRQQRQQMAGSRMMNRAGGYLARRGIQTFVRAMR
;
A
#
# COMPACT_ATOMS: atom_id res chain seq x y z
N MET A 1 1.76 -11.70 -3.72
CA MET A 1 2.94 -11.59 -4.61
C MET A 1 4.20 -11.27 -3.84
N SER A 2 4.31 -10.19 -3.06
CA SER A 2 5.54 -9.91 -2.28
C SER A 2 5.93 -11.10 -1.40
N LEU A 3 5.00 -11.55 -0.57
CA LEU A 3 5.25 -12.57 0.47
C LEU A 3 5.04 -14.01 -0.01
N SER A 4 4.46 -14.19 -1.20
CA SER A 4 3.94 -15.48 -1.68
C SER A 4 4.60 -15.93 -3.00
N GLN A 5 5.71 -15.30 -3.37
CA GLN A 5 6.50 -15.64 -4.55
C GLN A 5 7.96 -15.76 -4.16
N GLU A 6 8.69 -16.54 -4.93
CA GLU A 6 10.14 -16.64 -4.78
C GLU A 6 10.85 -15.36 -5.26
N PRO A 7 11.98 -14.99 -4.65
CA PRO A 7 12.67 -15.69 -3.55
C PRO A 7 12.12 -15.41 -2.14
N ALA A 8 11.15 -14.51 -2.00
CA ALA A 8 10.69 -14.03 -0.70
C ALA A 8 10.00 -15.10 0.15
N PHE A 9 9.19 -15.97 -0.47
CA PHE A 9 8.46 -17.02 0.24
C PHE A 9 9.40 -17.97 0.99
N SER A 10 10.36 -18.57 0.29
CA SER A 10 11.33 -19.47 0.93
C SER A 10 12.20 -18.72 1.94
N TYR A 11 12.65 -17.52 1.60
CA TYR A 11 13.48 -16.73 2.51
C TYR A 11 12.77 -16.41 3.83
N LEU A 12 11.50 -16.00 3.79
CA LEU A 12 10.68 -15.76 4.99
C LEU A 12 10.50 -17.01 5.82
N LYS A 13 10.15 -18.13 5.18
CA LYS A 13 9.94 -19.43 5.84
C LYS A 13 11.18 -19.89 6.61
N ASP A 14 12.36 -19.70 6.02
CA ASP A 14 13.60 -20.26 6.57
C ASP A 14 14.26 -19.34 7.61
N ASN A 15 13.92 -18.04 7.62
CA ASN A 15 14.65 -17.03 8.40
C ASN A 15 13.80 -16.26 9.42
N PHE A 16 12.47 -16.33 9.34
CA PHE A 16 11.58 -15.50 10.16
C PHE A 16 10.39 -16.27 10.73
N VAL A 17 9.94 -15.85 11.91
CA VAL A 17 8.59 -16.16 12.40
C VAL A 17 7.64 -15.09 11.85
N VAL A 18 6.69 -15.50 11.02
CA VAL A 18 5.78 -14.58 10.31
C VAL A 18 4.43 -14.53 11.01
N GLY A 19 3.95 -13.31 11.28
CA GLY A 19 2.61 -13.04 11.80
C GLY A 19 1.90 -11.96 10.97
N TYR A 20 0.62 -11.75 11.24
CA TYR A 20 -0.16 -10.68 10.62
C TYR A 20 -1.06 -10.00 11.67
N LYS A 21 -1.44 -8.76 11.39
CA LYS A 21 -2.39 -7.98 12.18
C LYS A 21 -3.31 -7.22 11.23
N ASP A 22 -4.61 -7.31 11.44
CA ASP A 22 -5.57 -6.44 10.76
C ASP A 22 -5.47 -5.02 11.34
N ILE A 23 -5.32 -4.04 10.45
CA ILE A 23 -5.20 -2.61 10.78
C ILE A 23 -6.48 -1.85 10.42
N THR A 24 -7.56 -2.54 10.04
CA THR A 24 -8.84 -1.91 9.72
C THR A 24 -9.33 -1.06 10.89
N GLY A 25 -9.60 0.22 10.62
CA GLY A 25 -10.02 1.20 11.64
C GLY A 25 -8.88 1.84 12.43
N ALA A 26 -7.63 1.45 12.19
CA ALA A 26 -6.48 2.18 12.75
C ALA A 26 -6.39 3.57 12.11
N SER A 27 -5.96 4.59 12.86
CA SER A 27 -5.88 5.98 12.37
C SER A 27 -4.92 6.18 11.20
N TYR A 28 -3.94 5.28 11.03
CA TYR A 28 -3.00 5.28 9.91
C TYR A 28 -3.45 4.44 8.72
N ALA A 29 -4.55 3.69 8.85
CA ALA A 29 -5.06 2.86 7.77
C ALA A 29 -5.64 3.76 6.66
N GLY A 30 -5.26 3.45 5.43
CA GLY A 30 -5.81 4.13 4.26
C GLY A 30 -7.23 3.65 3.93
N VAL A 31 -7.67 4.02 2.73
CA VAL A 31 -8.87 3.44 2.13
C VAL A 31 -8.51 2.79 0.81
N SER A 32 -8.87 1.52 0.65
CA SER A 32 -8.63 0.75 -0.57
C SER A 32 -9.87 0.02 -1.05
N GLY A 33 -9.82 -0.43 -2.30
CA GLY A 33 -10.72 -1.49 -2.78
C GLY A 33 -10.39 -2.83 -2.09
N VAL A 34 -11.37 -3.74 -2.06
CA VAL A 34 -11.20 -5.08 -1.49
C VAL A 34 -10.43 -5.98 -2.46
N HIS A 35 -9.44 -6.72 -1.95
CA HIS A 35 -8.79 -7.79 -2.70
C HIS A 35 -9.53 -9.11 -2.45
N MET A 36 -10.12 -9.69 -3.48
CA MET A 36 -10.65 -11.04 -3.39
C MET A 36 -9.50 -12.06 -3.37
N PRO A 37 -9.61 -13.18 -2.63
CA PRO A 37 -8.61 -14.24 -2.65
C PRO A 37 -8.33 -14.81 -4.05
N SER A 38 -9.35 -14.78 -4.93
CA SER A 38 -9.26 -15.19 -6.33
C SER A 38 -8.84 -14.07 -7.29
N GLY A 39 -8.53 -12.88 -6.78
CA GLY A 39 -8.13 -11.73 -7.60
C GLY A 39 -6.78 -11.96 -8.26
N ASN A 40 -6.63 -11.46 -9.49
CA ASN A 40 -5.35 -11.50 -10.18
C ASN A 40 -4.34 -10.63 -9.44
N ALA A 41 -3.21 -11.22 -9.06
CA ALA A 41 -2.12 -10.43 -8.51
C ALA A 41 -1.35 -9.78 -9.67
N VAL A 42 -1.38 -8.45 -9.74
CA VAL A 42 -0.69 -7.69 -10.78
C VAL A 42 0.61 -7.09 -10.26
N SER A 43 1.63 -7.12 -11.11
CA SER A 43 2.93 -6.51 -10.78
C SER A 43 2.72 -5.02 -10.53
N THR A 44 3.20 -4.53 -9.38
CA THR A 44 3.05 -3.15 -8.95
C THR A 44 4.38 -2.61 -8.43
N THR A 45 4.42 -1.31 -8.15
CA THR A 45 5.63 -0.61 -7.68
C THR A 45 5.93 -0.92 -6.22
N ASN A 46 7.21 -0.91 -5.84
CA ASN A 46 7.59 -0.94 -4.43
C ASN A 46 7.00 0.30 -3.74
N GLY A 47 6.39 0.12 -2.58
CA GLY A 47 5.66 1.17 -1.88
C GLY A 47 4.19 1.30 -2.23
N ALA A 48 3.63 0.51 -3.15
CA ALA A 48 2.22 0.65 -3.52
C ALA A 48 1.28 0.29 -2.36
N GLY A 49 0.28 1.13 -2.09
CA GLY A 49 -0.62 0.96 -0.94
C GLY A 49 0.06 1.11 0.45
N PRO A 50 0.95 2.10 0.65
CA PRO A 50 1.80 2.25 1.83
C PRO A 50 1.03 2.44 3.14
N HIS A 51 -0.20 2.97 3.06
CA HIS A 51 -1.11 3.14 4.20
C HIS A 51 -1.88 1.85 4.58
N ASN A 52 -1.93 0.84 3.71
CA ASN A 52 -2.76 -0.35 3.91
C ASN A 52 -1.94 -1.64 4.10
N LEU A 53 -0.69 -1.64 3.66
CA LEU A 53 0.23 -2.76 3.83
C LEU A 53 1.52 -2.22 4.45
N GLN A 54 1.95 -2.82 5.56
CA GLN A 54 3.25 -2.54 6.16
C GLN A 54 3.89 -3.84 6.61
N THR A 55 5.15 -4.04 6.28
CA THR A 55 5.94 -5.16 6.76
C THR A 55 6.94 -4.67 7.78
N PHE A 56 6.78 -5.07 9.03
CA PHE A 56 7.74 -4.79 10.10
C PHE A 56 8.65 -5.99 10.31
N VAL A 57 9.95 -5.73 10.37
CA VAL A 57 10.95 -6.70 10.83
C VAL A 57 11.31 -6.32 12.25
N LEU A 58 11.03 -7.22 13.20
CA LEU A 58 11.14 -6.95 14.63
C LEU A 58 12.21 -7.85 15.27
N ALA A 59 12.94 -7.30 16.24
CA ALA A 59 13.66 -8.09 17.23
C ALA A 59 12.67 -8.79 18.19
N PRO A 60 13.09 -9.82 18.95
CA PRO A 60 12.21 -10.55 19.87
C PRO A 60 11.50 -9.69 20.92
N ASP A 61 12.07 -8.54 21.29
CA ASP A 61 11.49 -7.58 22.24
C ASP A 61 10.55 -6.54 21.60
N GLY A 62 10.26 -6.68 20.30
CA GLY A 62 9.41 -5.78 19.54
C GLY A 62 10.12 -4.52 19.02
N THR A 63 11.45 -4.43 19.13
CA THR A 63 12.22 -3.34 18.52
C THR A 63 12.21 -3.44 17.00
N VAL A 64 11.94 -2.33 16.30
CA VAL A 64 11.88 -2.29 14.84
C VAL A 64 13.30 -2.25 14.24
N MET A 65 13.62 -3.25 13.40
CA MET A 65 14.87 -3.31 12.63
C MET A 65 14.71 -2.60 11.27
N THR A 66 13.61 -2.88 10.57
CA THR A 66 13.19 -2.16 9.36
C THR A 66 11.67 -2.20 9.21
N CYS A 67 11.12 -1.27 8.43
CA CYS A 67 9.69 -1.20 8.11
C CYS A 67 9.52 -0.92 6.62
N LEU A 68 8.86 -1.81 5.89
CA LEU A 68 8.59 -1.63 4.48
C LEU A 68 7.14 -1.21 4.27
N PRO A 69 6.89 -0.01 3.72
CA PRO A 69 5.54 0.40 3.37
C PRO A 69 5.13 -0.22 2.03
N GLY A 70 3.87 -0.61 1.94
CA GLY A 70 3.24 -1.06 0.70
C GLY A 70 3.73 -2.40 0.19
N TYR A 71 3.42 -2.67 -1.08
CA TYR A 71 3.91 -3.82 -1.82
C TYR A 71 5.41 -3.70 -2.08
N TRP A 72 6.11 -4.83 -2.17
CA TRP A 72 7.51 -4.91 -2.62
C TRP A 72 7.68 -6.10 -3.56
N ALA A 73 8.50 -5.95 -4.60
CA ALA A 73 8.85 -7.06 -5.47
C ALA A 73 9.65 -8.12 -4.66
N PRO A 74 9.46 -9.43 -4.91
CA PRO A 74 10.00 -10.48 -4.04
C PRO A 74 11.52 -10.40 -3.82
N GLN A 75 12.29 -10.16 -4.86
CA GLN A 75 13.75 -10.06 -4.76
C GLN A 75 14.23 -8.81 -4.02
N ASP A 76 13.51 -7.69 -4.14
CA ASP A 76 13.82 -6.44 -3.45
C ASP A 76 13.47 -6.61 -1.95
N LEU A 77 12.32 -7.21 -1.65
CA LEU A 77 11.92 -7.57 -0.29
C LEU A 77 12.98 -8.44 0.41
N VAL A 78 13.56 -9.44 -0.27
CA VAL A 78 14.63 -10.25 0.32
C VAL A 78 15.87 -9.41 0.66
N SER A 79 16.22 -8.42 -0.15
CA SER A 79 17.33 -7.49 0.14
C SER A 79 17.09 -6.74 1.44
N GLU A 80 15.88 -6.20 1.62
CA GLU A 80 15.48 -5.46 2.80
C GLU A 80 15.37 -6.34 4.06
N LEU A 81 14.92 -7.59 3.91
CA LEU A 81 14.88 -8.53 5.02
C LEU A 81 16.30 -8.91 5.49
N LYS A 82 17.26 -9.06 4.56
CA LYS A 82 18.68 -9.26 4.89
C LYS A 82 19.24 -8.07 5.65
N LEU A 83 18.95 -6.84 5.21
CA LEU A 83 19.30 -5.64 5.95
C LEU A 83 18.75 -5.69 7.38
N GLY A 84 17.48 -6.10 7.56
CA GLY A 84 16.86 -6.28 8.87
C GLY A 84 17.64 -7.25 9.78
N GLN A 85 18.13 -8.37 9.25
CA GLN A 85 18.97 -9.31 10.00
C GLN A 85 20.33 -8.71 10.37
N ASP A 86 20.96 -7.97 9.46
CA ASP A 86 22.25 -7.32 9.72
C ASP A 86 22.12 -6.21 10.77
N ILE A 87 21.04 -5.42 10.70
CA ILE A 87 20.71 -4.43 11.73
C ILE A 87 20.49 -5.11 13.09
N TYR A 88 19.87 -6.29 13.12
CA TYR A 88 19.69 -7.05 14.36
C TYR A 88 21.01 -7.51 14.98
N LYS A 89 22.04 -7.83 14.17
CA LYS A 89 23.39 -8.12 14.69
C LYS A 89 23.96 -6.89 15.41
N VAL A 90 23.78 -5.69 14.85
CA VAL A 90 24.19 -4.43 15.53
C VAL A 90 23.36 -4.19 16.78
N TYR A 91 22.05 -4.45 16.74
CA TYR A 91 21.17 -4.30 17.90
C TYR A 91 21.58 -5.19 19.08
N SER A 92 21.91 -6.44 18.79
CA SER A 92 22.22 -7.48 19.78
C SER A 92 23.66 -7.45 20.30
N ASP A 93 24.55 -6.68 19.65
CA ASP A 93 25.94 -6.55 20.07
C ASP A 93 26.05 -5.89 21.46
N LYS A 94 26.64 -6.59 22.44
CA LYS A 94 26.78 -6.09 23.81
C LYS A 94 27.96 -5.14 24.01
N TYR A 95 28.87 -5.08 23.03
CA TYR A 95 30.08 -4.26 23.08
C TYR A 95 29.87 -2.86 22.47
N LEU A 96 28.78 -2.65 21.74
CA LEU A 96 28.41 -1.34 21.21
C LEU A 96 27.53 -0.57 22.20
N SER A 97 27.90 0.69 22.45
CA SER A 97 27.05 1.64 23.14
C SER A 97 25.78 1.95 22.34
N LYS A 98 24.75 2.48 23.03
CA LYS A 98 23.51 2.92 22.37
C LYS A 98 23.76 3.93 21.25
N ALA A 99 24.71 4.85 21.45
CA ALA A 99 25.06 5.87 20.46
C ALA A 99 25.71 5.25 19.21
N GLU A 100 26.65 4.32 19.39
CA GLU A 100 27.30 3.61 18.29
C GLU A 100 26.32 2.75 17.50
N LYS A 101 25.42 2.04 18.19
CA LYS A 101 24.35 1.28 17.53
C LYS A 101 23.50 2.20 16.66
N ALA A 102 23.05 3.33 17.21
CA ALA A 102 22.21 4.27 16.46
C ALA A 102 22.94 4.89 15.26
N ALA A 103 24.24 5.17 15.39
CA ALA A 103 25.08 5.63 14.27
C ALA A 103 25.23 4.56 13.18
N ARG A 104 25.49 3.30 13.57
CA ARG A 104 25.59 2.18 12.63
C ARG A 104 24.25 1.89 11.95
N PHE A 105 23.14 1.93 12.67
CA PHE A 105 21.80 1.80 12.10
C PHE A 105 21.58 2.81 10.97
N ARG A 106 21.87 4.09 11.25
CA ARG A 106 21.78 5.18 10.27
C ARG A 106 22.62 4.92 9.04
N GLN A 107 23.88 4.56 9.26
CA GLN A 107 24.84 4.29 8.20
C GLN A 107 24.39 3.11 7.33
N MET A 108 23.95 2.01 7.94
CA MET A 108 23.49 0.81 7.22
C MET A 108 22.28 1.08 6.35
N GLN A 109 21.31 1.88 6.83
CA GLN A 109 20.15 2.28 6.01
C GLN A 109 20.57 3.11 4.79
N GLN A 110 21.47 4.08 4.99
CA GLN A 110 21.96 4.93 3.90
C GLN A 110 22.84 4.18 2.90
N ASP A 111 23.69 3.27 3.39
CA ASP A 111 24.55 2.45 2.54
C ASP A 111 23.74 1.41 1.77
N HIS A 112 22.75 0.77 2.38
CA HIS A 112 21.88 -0.17 1.68
C HIS A 112 21.19 0.49 0.49
N PHE A 113 20.56 1.65 0.71
CA PHE A 113 19.96 2.44 -0.37
C PHE A 113 20.93 2.70 -1.53
N ARG A 114 22.18 3.07 -1.24
CA ARG A 114 23.21 3.32 -2.28
C ARG A 114 23.55 2.09 -3.11
N THR A 115 23.28 0.89 -2.60
CA THR A 115 23.48 -0.38 -3.32
C THR A 115 22.28 -0.81 -4.17
N HIS A 116 21.13 -0.11 -4.08
CA HIS A 116 19.94 -0.46 -4.85
C HIS A 116 20.21 -0.37 -6.35
N SER A 117 19.85 -1.44 -7.04
CA SER A 117 20.02 -1.51 -8.50
C SER A 117 19.14 -0.49 -9.23
N PRO A 118 19.51 -0.05 -10.44
CA PRO A 118 18.62 0.78 -11.27
C PRO A 118 17.24 0.15 -11.51
N GLN A 119 17.16 -1.19 -11.54
CA GLN A 119 15.92 -1.94 -11.69
C GLN A 119 15.02 -1.78 -10.46
N GLU A 120 15.59 -1.86 -9.27
CA GLU A 120 14.90 -1.68 -8.00
C GLU A 120 14.43 -0.24 -7.84
N GLN A 121 15.31 0.75 -8.08
CA GLN A 121 14.92 2.16 -8.07
C GLN A 121 13.77 2.47 -9.05
N ARG A 122 13.77 1.84 -10.23
CA ARG A 122 12.65 1.93 -11.19
C ARG A 122 11.35 1.34 -10.64
N ARG A 123 11.41 0.19 -9.96
CA ARG A 123 10.25 -0.42 -9.28
C ARG A 123 9.79 0.41 -8.10
N SER A 124 10.69 1.12 -7.43
CA SER A 124 10.43 2.02 -6.30
C SER A 124 9.99 3.42 -6.71
N ARG A 125 9.71 3.68 -7.99
CA ARG A 125 9.18 4.99 -8.39
C ARG A 125 7.83 5.26 -7.70
N MET A 126 7.72 6.39 -7.02
CA MET A 126 6.47 6.85 -6.41
C MET A 126 5.34 6.91 -7.44
N GLN A 127 4.13 6.53 -7.03
CA GLN A 127 3.00 6.46 -7.96
C GLN A 127 2.58 7.88 -8.39
N GLY A 128 2.19 8.04 -9.65
CA GLY A 128 1.95 9.37 -10.22
C GLY A 128 0.83 10.16 -9.53
N PHE A 129 -0.15 9.47 -8.94
CA PHE A 129 -1.21 10.14 -8.16
C PHE A 129 -0.72 10.62 -6.79
N ASP A 130 0.24 9.94 -6.18
CA ASP A 130 0.88 10.36 -4.94
C ASP A 130 1.82 11.55 -5.20
N MET A 131 2.64 11.48 -6.25
CA MET A 131 3.46 12.61 -6.72
C MET A 131 2.59 13.87 -6.93
N LYS A 132 1.43 13.71 -7.57
CA LYS A 132 0.49 14.82 -7.78
C LYS A 132 -0.14 15.33 -6.49
N TYR A 133 -0.43 14.44 -5.55
CA TYR A 133 -0.96 14.82 -4.24
C TYR A 133 0.08 15.63 -3.45
N GLU A 134 1.32 15.17 -3.41
CA GLU A 134 2.44 15.87 -2.75
C GLU A 134 2.65 17.25 -3.37
N ALA A 135 2.80 17.35 -4.69
CA ALA A 135 3.00 18.63 -5.35
C ALA A 135 1.82 19.59 -5.15
N LYS A 136 0.59 19.09 -5.02
CA LYS A 136 -0.59 19.94 -4.87
C LYS A 136 -0.72 20.48 -3.44
N ASN A 137 -0.46 19.65 -2.44
CA ASN A 137 -0.80 19.98 -1.05
C ASN A 137 0.43 20.32 -0.20
N ARG A 138 1.63 19.89 -0.60
CA ARG A 138 2.86 19.91 0.21
C ARG A 138 4.11 20.26 -0.60
N LEU A 139 3.97 21.06 -1.66
CA LEU A 139 5.05 21.36 -2.61
C LEU A 139 6.37 21.80 -1.96
N GLN A 140 6.29 22.55 -0.85
CA GLN A 140 7.44 23.13 -0.16
C GLN A 140 7.83 22.39 1.13
N THR A 141 7.03 21.43 1.58
CA THR A 141 7.18 20.82 2.91
C THR A 141 7.27 19.29 2.86
N SER A 142 6.99 18.69 1.71
CA SER A 142 7.04 17.24 1.54
C SER A 142 8.48 16.72 1.52
N ASP A 143 8.76 15.70 2.33
CA ASP A 143 10.03 14.97 2.30
C ASP A 143 10.13 14.00 1.09
N CYS A 144 9.03 13.82 0.34
CA CYS A 144 8.98 13.06 -0.91
C CYS A 144 9.50 13.85 -2.13
N ILE A 145 9.61 15.18 -2.04
CA ILE A 145 9.98 16.07 -3.14
C ILE A 145 11.48 16.36 -3.09
N LEU A 146 12.17 16.15 -4.22
CA LEU A 146 13.60 16.47 -4.37
C LEU A 146 13.80 17.89 -4.92
N ASP A 147 12.99 18.28 -5.91
CA ASP A 147 13.03 19.61 -6.51
C ASP A 147 11.59 20.11 -6.71
N SER A 148 11.23 21.12 -5.92
CA SER A 148 9.90 21.73 -5.92
C SER A 148 9.52 22.37 -7.26
N ARG A 149 10.48 22.94 -7.99
CA ARG A 149 10.24 23.55 -9.31
C ARG A 149 9.91 22.45 -10.31
N MET A 150 10.69 21.37 -10.33
CA MET A 150 10.45 20.21 -11.19
C MET A 150 9.17 19.47 -10.81
N ALA A 151 8.87 19.32 -9.52
CA ALA A 151 7.66 18.68 -9.03
C ALA A 151 6.39 19.43 -9.45
N SER A 152 6.42 20.76 -9.48
CA SER A 152 5.28 21.59 -9.87
C SER A 152 4.74 21.30 -11.28
N VAL A 153 5.57 20.75 -12.17
CA VAL A 153 5.19 20.36 -13.54
C VAL A 153 4.03 19.37 -13.55
N VAL A 154 3.94 18.46 -12.56
CA VAL A 154 2.86 17.46 -12.48
C VAL A 154 1.46 18.06 -12.26
N LEU A 155 1.40 19.35 -11.86
CA LEU A 155 0.14 20.07 -11.68
C LEU A 155 -0.45 20.53 -13.01
N GLN A 156 0.37 20.63 -14.06
CA GLN A 156 -0.09 20.98 -15.40
C GLN A 156 -0.82 19.80 -16.05
N LYS A 157 -1.89 20.10 -16.80
CA LYS A 157 -2.75 19.07 -17.41
C LYS A 157 -1.95 18.23 -18.41
N GLY A 158 -1.95 16.91 -18.23
CA GLY A 158 -1.29 15.95 -19.13
C GLY A 158 0.20 15.78 -18.89
N MET A 159 0.81 16.58 -18.01
CA MET A 159 2.24 16.52 -17.74
C MET A 159 2.57 15.45 -16.70
N LYS A 160 3.71 14.78 -16.89
CA LYS A 160 4.28 13.83 -15.92
C LYS A 160 5.43 14.50 -15.17
N ALA A 161 5.64 14.09 -13.93
CA ALA A 161 6.81 14.53 -13.18
C ALA A 161 8.10 14.09 -13.91
N PRO A 162 9.05 15.01 -14.15
CA PRO A 162 10.34 14.66 -14.72
C PRO A 162 11.16 13.79 -13.74
N PRO A 163 12.12 12.99 -14.23
CA PRO A 163 13.06 12.26 -13.36
C PRO A 163 13.77 13.23 -12.41
N GLY A 164 13.96 12.84 -11.15
CA GLY A 164 14.60 13.69 -10.13
C GLY A 164 13.69 14.74 -9.48
N ALA A 165 12.42 14.86 -9.87
CA ALA A 165 11.47 15.76 -9.17
C ALA A 165 11.08 15.23 -7.78
N PHE A 166 11.00 13.91 -7.63
CA PHE A 166 10.57 13.22 -6.42
C PHE A 166 11.58 12.13 -6.06
N LYS A 167 11.71 11.86 -4.76
CA LYS A 167 12.40 10.68 -4.25
C LYS A 167 11.67 9.41 -4.69
N THR A 168 12.41 8.33 -4.80
CA THR A 168 11.83 6.99 -4.92
C THR A 168 11.35 6.51 -3.54
N THR A 169 10.40 5.56 -3.49
CA THR A 169 9.82 5.05 -2.25
C THR A 169 10.87 4.44 -1.34
N ASP A 170 11.81 3.66 -1.88
CA ASP A 170 12.95 3.09 -1.17
C ASP A 170 13.84 4.17 -0.56
N GLN A 171 14.13 5.25 -1.30
CA GLN A 171 14.87 6.39 -0.77
C GLN A 171 14.14 7.02 0.43
N ILE A 172 12.83 7.28 0.31
CA ILE A 172 12.03 7.85 1.40
C ILE A 172 12.01 6.90 2.60
N MET A 173 11.87 5.60 2.34
CA MET A 173 11.84 4.53 3.35
C MET A 173 13.15 4.52 4.16
N HIS A 174 14.31 4.47 3.50
CA HIS A 174 15.60 4.48 4.18
C HIS A 174 15.90 5.81 4.87
N ASP A 175 15.57 6.95 4.26
CA ASP A 175 15.70 8.27 4.89
C ASP A 175 14.92 8.31 6.21
N ARG A 176 13.66 7.86 6.19
CA ARG A 176 12.78 7.83 7.38
C ARG A 176 13.25 6.80 8.41
N MET A 177 13.68 5.61 8.00
CA MET A 177 14.22 4.62 8.94
C MET A 177 15.50 5.12 9.61
N SER A 178 16.41 5.77 8.89
CA SER A 178 17.66 6.30 9.45
C SER A 178 17.41 7.27 10.63
N GLN A 179 16.28 7.97 10.63
CA GLN A 179 15.90 8.87 11.71
C GLN A 179 15.31 8.15 12.94
N ARG A 180 15.02 6.85 12.84
CA ARG A 180 14.27 6.04 13.81
C ARG A 180 15.04 4.80 14.29
N PRO A 181 16.29 4.93 14.79
CA PRO A 181 17.08 3.77 15.20
C PRO A 181 16.45 3.09 16.43
N PHE A 182 16.17 1.79 16.31
CA PHE A 182 15.77 0.91 17.41
C PHE A 182 14.58 1.42 18.24
N ILE A 183 13.55 1.92 17.56
CA ILE A 183 12.28 2.29 18.21
C ILE A 183 11.46 1.02 18.44
N ASN A 184 10.89 0.86 19.64
CA ASN A 184 9.95 -0.22 19.91
C ASN A 184 8.68 -0.03 19.08
N TYR A 185 8.11 -1.12 18.54
CA TYR A 185 6.91 -1.09 17.70
C TYR A 185 5.76 -0.29 18.32
N GLN A 186 5.54 -0.39 19.64
CA GLN A 186 4.47 0.34 20.33
C GLN A 186 4.65 1.87 20.30
N ASN A 187 5.89 2.34 20.14
CA ASN A 187 6.26 3.75 20.09
C ASN A 187 6.59 4.20 18.65
N PHE A 188 6.48 3.31 17.67
CA PHE A 188 6.79 3.62 16.29
C PHE A 188 5.63 4.42 15.69
N ASP A 189 5.91 5.65 15.26
CA ASP A 189 4.92 6.51 14.60
C ASP A 189 4.63 6.02 13.18
N VAL A 190 3.71 5.06 13.07
CA VAL A 190 3.28 4.47 11.79
C VAL A 190 2.60 5.51 10.91
N VAL A 191 1.87 6.48 11.49
CA VAL A 191 1.17 7.53 10.75
C VAL A 191 2.17 8.36 9.96
N ALA A 192 3.15 8.94 10.65
CA ALA A 192 4.17 9.76 10.01
C ALA A 192 5.07 8.94 9.08
N TYR A 193 5.35 7.68 9.44
CA TYR A 193 6.20 6.82 8.64
C TYR A 193 5.58 6.43 7.30
N THR A 194 4.28 6.13 7.28
CA THR A 194 3.55 5.64 6.09
C THR A 194 2.88 6.75 5.29
N ASP A 195 3.13 8.01 5.61
CA ASP A 195 2.62 9.15 4.85
C ASP A 195 3.33 9.29 3.50
N TYR A 196 2.82 8.61 2.48
CA TYR A 196 3.36 8.57 1.12
C TYR A 196 2.36 9.18 0.12
N GLY A 197 1.82 10.34 0.46
CA GLY A 197 0.88 11.06 -0.40
C GLY A 197 -0.56 10.79 -0.04
N ARG A 198 -1.32 10.16 -0.95
CA ARG A 198 -2.78 10.15 -0.84
C ARG A 198 -3.28 8.96 0.00
N PRO A 199 -4.12 9.16 1.04
CA PRO A 199 -4.67 8.05 1.83
C PRO A 199 -5.60 7.09 1.07
N PHE A 200 -6.20 7.55 -0.04
CA PHE A 200 -7.14 6.77 -0.85
C PHE A 200 -6.46 6.15 -2.06
N TYR A 201 -6.48 4.81 -2.12
CA TYR A 201 -5.97 3.99 -3.21
C TYR A 201 -7.12 3.32 -3.95
N ASN A 202 -7.29 3.68 -5.23
CA ASN A 202 -8.26 2.96 -6.06
C ASN A 202 -7.56 1.82 -6.80
N LYS A 203 -7.92 0.58 -6.45
CA LYS A 203 -7.30 -0.62 -7.00
C LYS A 203 -7.56 -0.72 -8.49
N ASN A 204 -8.81 -0.73 -8.97
CA ASN A 204 -9.17 -0.87 -10.40
C ASN A 204 -8.56 -2.08 -11.16
N GLU A 205 -7.64 -2.85 -10.58
CA GLU A 205 -6.88 -3.94 -11.20
C GLU A 205 -7.81 -5.10 -11.58
N ASP A 206 -8.74 -5.47 -10.69
CA ASP A 206 -9.75 -6.50 -10.96
C ASP A 206 -10.77 -6.07 -12.02
N GLN A 207 -10.75 -4.79 -12.40
CA GLN A 207 -11.65 -4.19 -13.40
C GLN A 207 -10.93 -3.91 -14.71
N ARG A 208 -9.68 -4.38 -14.86
CA ARG A 208 -8.99 -4.33 -16.14
C ARG A 208 -9.61 -5.35 -17.09
N THR A 209 -9.99 -4.89 -18.27
CA THR A 209 -10.38 -5.72 -19.40
C THR A 209 -9.17 -6.51 -19.91
N ALA A 210 -9.40 -7.50 -20.77
CA ALA A 210 -8.33 -8.22 -21.45
C ALA A 210 -7.40 -7.30 -22.27
N SER A 211 -7.88 -6.13 -22.69
CA SER A 211 -7.08 -5.08 -23.36
C SER A 211 -6.25 -4.22 -22.39
N GLY A 212 -6.32 -4.48 -21.08
CA GLY A 212 -5.61 -3.73 -20.04
C GLY A 212 -6.28 -2.43 -19.62
N GLU A 213 -7.41 -2.05 -20.22
CA GLU A 213 -8.17 -0.85 -19.86
C GLU A 213 -9.04 -1.08 -18.63
N VAL A 214 -9.17 -0.08 -17.76
CA VAL A 214 -10.03 -0.17 -16.58
C VAL A 214 -11.48 0.12 -16.95
N ASN A 215 -12.38 -0.83 -16.67
CA ASN A 215 -13.82 -0.59 -16.66
C ASN A 215 -14.18 0.38 -15.52
N LYS A 216 -14.33 1.66 -15.87
CA LYS A 216 -14.51 2.77 -14.91
C LYS A 216 -15.81 2.69 -14.13
N ASP A 217 -16.83 1.99 -14.62
CA ASP A 217 -18.14 1.94 -13.96
C ASP A 217 -18.19 0.81 -12.93
N LEU A 218 -17.61 -0.36 -13.24
CA LEU A 218 -17.42 -1.41 -12.25
C LEU A 218 -16.45 -0.98 -11.14
N ALA A 219 -15.37 -0.27 -11.50
CA ALA A 219 -14.43 0.33 -10.57
C ALA A 219 -15.10 1.26 -9.54
N LYS A 220 -16.10 2.05 -9.94
CA LYS A 220 -16.83 2.95 -9.02
C LYS A 220 -17.78 2.21 -8.08
N ALA A 221 -18.23 1.02 -8.47
CA ALA A 221 -19.18 0.22 -7.72
C ALA A 221 -18.52 -0.69 -6.68
N GLN A 222 -17.17 -0.81 -6.68
CA GLN A 222 -16.47 -1.68 -5.75
C GLN A 222 -16.67 -1.25 -4.28
N PRO A 223 -16.85 -2.22 -3.37
CA PRO A 223 -16.82 -1.95 -1.94
C PRO A 223 -15.43 -1.45 -1.56
N LEU A 224 -15.40 -0.49 -0.62
CA LEU A 224 -14.18 0.06 -0.05
C LEU A 224 -14.00 -0.50 1.37
N MET A 225 -12.76 -0.61 1.80
CA MET A 225 -12.35 -1.04 3.14
C MET A 225 -11.40 0.00 3.75
N GLY A 226 -11.19 -0.06 5.07
CA GLY A 226 -10.37 0.87 5.83
C GLY A 226 -11.18 2.05 6.38
N ASN A 227 -10.58 3.23 6.48
CA ASN A 227 -11.19 4.40 7.13
C ASN A 227 -12.17 5.16 6.20
N VAL A 228 -13.14 4.44 5.62
CA VAL A 228 -14.04 4.96 4.58
C VAL A 228 -14.81 6.20 5.05
N ASN A 229 -15.16 6.26 6.34
CA ASN A 229 -15.90 7.38 6.94
C ASN A 229 -15.08 8.67 7.08
N GLU A 230 -13.75 8.57 7.10
CA GLU A 230 -12.84 9.71 7.29
C GLU A 230 -12.48 10.41 5.98
N MET A 231 -12.86 9.85 4.82
CA MET A 231 -12.57 10.47 3.53
C MET A 231 -13.38 11.75 3.29
N PRO A 232 -12.77 12.80 2.71
CA PRO A 232 -13.49 13.94 2.18
C PRO A 232 -14.54 13.49 1.14
N GLY A 233 -15.82 13.64 1.46
CA GLY A 233 -16.93 13.18 0.61
C GLY A 233 -17.42 11.74 0.87
N ALA A 234 -16.95 11.09 1.94
CA ALA A 234 -17.45 9.79 2.41
C ALA A 234 -18.98 9.75 2.51
N ALA A 235 -19.59 10.80 3.08
CA ALA A 235 -21.05 10.93 3.16
C ALA A 235 -21.73 10.96 1.78
N LYS A 236 -21.14 11.63 0.77
CA LYS A 236 -21.69 11.66 -0.60
C LYS A 236 -21.55 10.31 -1.29
N ARG A 237 -20.45 9.58 -1.05
CA ARG A 237 -20.24 8.24 -1.61
C ARG A 237 -21.10 7.18 -0.93
N ALA A 238 -21.19 7.19 0.40
CA ALA A 238 -22.07 6.30 1.17
C ALA A 238 -23.54 6.48 0.74
N ARG A 239 -24.02 7.72 0.61
CA ARG A 239 -25.36 8.02 0.08
C ARG A 239 -25.56 7.50 -1.36
N ARG A 240 -24.52 7.52 -2.19
CA ARG A 240 -24.59 7.02 -3.57
C ARG A 240 -24.60 5.49 -3.63
N GLN A 241 -23.80 4.81 -2.80
CA GLN A 241 -23.81 3.35 -2.66
C GLN A 241 -25.15 2.86 -2.09
N GLN A 242 -25.69 3.54 -1.07
CA GLN A 242 -27.00 3.22 -0.49
C GLN A 242 -28.13 3.43 -1.52
N ARG A 243 -28.07 4.49 -2.33
CA ARG A 243 -29.00 4.68 -3.46
C ARG A 243 -28.88 3.61 -4.54
N GLN A 244 -27.68 3.13 -4.85
CA GLN A 244 -27.46 2.06 -5.84
C GLN A 244 -27.96 0.70 -5.34
N GLN A 245 -27.72 0.36 -4.06
CA GLN A 245 -28.27 -0.84 -3.43
C GLN A 245 -29.81 -0.79 -3.42
N MET A 246 -30.41 0.34 -3.05
CA MET A 246 -31.86 0.54 -3.08
C MET A 246 -32.45 0.48 -4.51
N ALA A 247 -31.73 0.98 -5.51
CA ALA A 247 -32.14 0.87 -6.92
C ALA A 247 -32.07 -0.58 -7.44
N GLY A 248 -31.03 -1.33 -7.06
CA GLY A 248 -30.91 -2.77 -7.36
C GLY A 248 -32.02 -3.59 -6.72
N SER A 249 -32.33 -3.36 -5.45
CA SER A 249 -33.45 -4.02 -4.75
C SER A 249 -34.82 -3.65 -5.34
N ARG A 250 -35.02 -2.41 -5.80
CA ARG A 250 -36.26 -2.00 -6.50
C ARG A 250 -36.39 -2.65 -7.88
N MET A 251 -35.29 -2.88 -8.60
CA MET A 251 -35.32 -3.60 -9.87
C MET A 251 -35.59 -5.10 -9.69
N MET A 252 -35.00 -5.76 -8.69
CA MET A 252 -35.33 -7.15 -8.36
C MET A 252 -36.79 -7.31 -7.92
N ASN A 253 -37.33 -6.39 -7.12
CA ASN A 253 -38.74 -6.42 -6.74
C ASN A 253 -39.69 -6.14 -7.92
N ARG A 254 -39.28 -5.35 -8.92
CA ARG A 254 -40.05 -5.18 -10.16
C ARG A 254 -40.01 -6.41 -11.06
N ALA A 255 -38.88 -7.13 -11.14
CA ALA A 255 -38.78 -8.37 -11.90
C ALA A 255 -39.59 -9.51 -11.26
N GLY A 256 -39.54 -9.65 -9.92
CA GLY A 256 -40.40 -10.60 -9.18
C GLY A 256 -41.89 -10.26 -9.29
N GLY A 257 -42.24 -8.97 -9.24
CA GLY A 257 -43.61 -8.51 -9.44
C GLY A 257 -44.15 -8.69 -10.87
N TYR A 258 -43.28 -8.63 -11.89
CA TYR A 258 -43.67 -8.84 -13.29
C TYR A 258 -43.93 -10.33 -13.60
N LEU A 259 -43.19 -11.25 -12.98
CA LEU A 259 -43.42 -12.70 -13.09
C LEU A 259 -44.66 -13.14 -12.31
N ALA A 260 -44.89 -12.58 -11.12
CA ALA A 260 -46.09 -12.84 -10.32
C ALA A 260 -47.38 -12.32 -10.98
N ARG A 261 -47.32 -11.20 -11.72
CA ARG A 261 -48.50 -10.64 -12.44
C ARG A 261 -48.82 -11.30 -13.78
N ARG A 262 -47.94 -12.15 -14.32
CA ARG A 262 -48.18 -12.89 -15.57
C ARG A 262 -48.58 -14.36 -15.40
N GLY A 263 -48.78 -14.83 -14.16
CA GLY A 263 -49.35 -16.16 -13.92
C GLY A 263 -48.50 -17.32 -14.46
N ILE A 264 -47.18 -17.14 -14.61
CA ILE A 264 -46.29 -18.24 -15.02
C ILE A 264 -46.00 -19.08 -13.78
N GLN A 265 -46.84 -20.10 -13.55
CA GLN A 265 -46.52 -21.19 -12.64
C GLN A 265 -45.32 -21.94 -13.22
N THR A 266 -44.16 -21.81 -12.58
CA THR A 266 -43.04 -22.72 -12.80
C THR A 266 -43.44 -24.11 -12.32
N PHE A 267 -43.76 -25.01 -13.25
CA PHE A 267 -43.84 -26.43 -13.00
C PHE A 267 -42.46 -26.95 -12.59
N VAL A 268 -42.27 -27.21 -11.30
CA VAL A 268 -41.18 -28.07 -10.82
C VAL A 268 -41.66 -29.51 -10.99
N ARG A 269 -41.20 -30.17 -12.05
CA ARG A 269 -41.39 -31.60 -12.24
C ARG A 269 -40.40 -32.33 -11.33
N ALA A 270 -40.88 -32.84 -10.21
CA ALA A 270 -40.13 -33.81 -9.42
C ALA A 270 -39.97 -35.09 -10.25
N MET A 271 -38.72 -35.44 -10.60
CA MET A 271 -38.40 -36.82 -10.98
C MET A 271 -38.21 -37.63 -9.70
N ARG A 272 -38.94 -38.74 -9.61
CA ARG A 272 -38.61 -39.87 -8.74
C ARG A 272 -37.48 -40.68 -9.38
#